data_AF-A0A7C5DQK6-F1
#
_entry.id   AF-A0A7C5DQK6-F1
#
_cell.length_a   1.000
_cell.length_b   1.000
_cell.length_c   1.000
_cell.angle_alpha   90.00
_cell.angle_beta   90.00
_cell.angle_gamma   90.00
#
_symmetry.space_group_name_H-M   'P 1'
#
loop_
_entity.id
_entity.type
_entity.pdbx_description
1 polymer ?
#
loop_
_entity_poly.entity_id
_entity_poly.type
_entity_poly.pdbx_seq_one_letter_code
_entity_poly.pdbx_strand_id
1 'polypeptide(L)'
;VLEYAVRELMVKHIVVCGHTGCGGITALVKEMPNNSRVSEWLKYASKAKIKNNNGDAPDILQTIKNNILLQAEHLLTFDFIRENSNHLEIHKWLYDMHTGEISYYEDKVRNWITLDRKE
;
A
#
# COMPACT_ATOMS: atom_id res chain seq x y z
N VAL A 1 2.76 -9.51 14.52
CA VAL A 1 1.39 -9.55 13.95
C VAL A 1 1.35 -10.43 12.72
N LEU A 2 2.03 -10.05 11.63
CA LEU A 2 1.97 -10.77 10.35
C LEU A 2 2.33 -12.26 10.48
N GLU A 3 3.48 -12.58 11.07
CA GLU A 3 3.93 -13.97 11.22
C GLU A 3 2.94 -14.83 12.02
N TYR A 4 2.43 -14.31 13.14
CA TYR A 4 1.42 -14.99 13.95
C TYR A 4 0.13 -15.23 13.17
N ALA A 5 -0.37 -14.22 12.44
CA ALA A 5 -1.58 -14.37 11.64
C ALA A 5 -1.44 -15.48 10.58
N VAL A 6 -0.26 -15.61 9.98
CA VAL A 6 -0.01 -16.61 8.95
C VAL A 6 0.27 -17.99 9.53
N ARG A 7 1.17 -18.09 10.53
CA ARG A 7 1.62 -19.38 11.07
C ARG A 7 0.66 -19.99 12.09
N GLU A 8 0.07 -19.17 12.95
CA GLU A 8 -0.75 -19.66 14.07
C GLU A 8 -2.25 -19.61 13.73
N LEU A 9 -2.70 -18.54 13.07
CA LEU A 9 -4.11 -18.38 12.70
C LEU A 9 -4.44 -18.89 11.30
N MET A 10 -3.44 -19.20 10.48
CA MET A 10 -3.59 -19.73 9.11
C MET A 10 -4.57 -18.90 8.27
N VAL A 11 -4.47 -17.56 8.35
CA VAL A 11 -5.30 -16.69 7.52
C VAL A 11 -5.06 -16.95 6.04
N LYS A 12 -6.11 -16.86 5.23
CA LYS A 12 -6.02 -17.07 3.77
C LYS A 12 -5.78 -15.78 2.99
N HIS A 13 -6.03 -14.63 3.62
CA HIS A 13 -6.01 -13.34 2.96
C HIS A 13 -5.28 -12.30 3.80
N ILE A 14 -4.38 -11.56 3.17
CA ILE A 14 -3.77 -10.35 3.70
C ILE A 14 -4.22 -9.19 2.83
N VAL A 15 -4.65 -8.09 3.44
CA VAL A 15 -4.97 -6.86 2.73
C VAL A 15 -3.95 -5.79 3.09
N VAL A 16 -3.18 -5.32 2.11
CA VAL A 16 -2.42 -4.08 2.23
C VAL A 16 -3.35 -2.95 1.81
N CYS A 17 -3.90 -2.24 2.80
CA CYS A 17 -4.84 -1.15 2.58
C CYS A 17 -4.14 0.20 2.79
N GLY A 18 -4.07 1.01 1.74
CA GLY A 18 -3.75 2.43 1.84
C GLY A 18 -5.02 3.26 1.71
N HIS A 19 -4.91 4.59 1.87
CA HIS A 19 -6.07 5.45 1.86
C HIS A 19 -5.79 6.85 1.30
N THR A 20 -6.80 7.49 0.72
CA THR A 20 -6.72 8.91 0.33
C THR A 20 -6.49 9.80 1.56
N GLY A 21 -5.88 10.97 1.36
CA GLY A 21 -5.55 11.86 2.47
C GLY A 21 -4.47 11.35 3.44
N CYS A 22 -3.69 10.34 3.06
CA CYS A 22 -2.62 9.81 3.92
C CYS A 22 -1.58 10.89 4.28
N GLY A 23 -1.60 11.34 5.52
CA GLY A 23 -0.67 12.35 6.04
C GLY A 23 0.79 11.91 5.99
N GLY A 24 1.06 10.61 6.19
CA GLY A 24 2.42 10.06 6.10
C GLY A 24 2.99 10.15 4.68
N ILE A 25 2.21 9.76 3.67
CA ILE A 25 2.64 9.91 2.27
C ILE A 25 2.68 11.39 1.86
N THR A 26 1.77 12.21 2.37
CA THR A 26 1.82 13.66 2.13
C THR A 26 3.10 14.29 2.67
N ALA A 27 3.50 13.95 3.90
CA ALA A 27 4.77 14.38 4.48
C ALA A 27 5.97 13.82 3.70
N LEU A 28 5.92 12.54 3.32
CA LEU A 28 6.95 11.95 2.49
C LEU A 28 7.15 12.73 1.17
N VAL A 29 6.05 13.13 0.54
CA VAL A 29 6.02 13.77 -0.78
C VAL A 29 6.34 15.26 -0.73
N LYS A 30 5.73 16.02 0.20
CA LYS A 30 5.86 17.48 0.28
C LYS A 30 7.06 17.91 1.12
N GLU A 31 7.03 17.55 2.40
CA GLU A 31 8.04 17.97 3.37
C GLU A 31 8.12 16.93 4.50
N MET A 32 9.26 16.26 4.59
CA MET A 32 9.49 15.31 5.66
C MET A 32 9.75 16.05 6.98
N PRO A 33 9.27 15.55 8.12
CA PRO A 33 9.62 16.12 9.41
C PRO A 33 11.15 16.08 9.60
N ASN A 34 11.73 17.11 10.21
CA ASN A 34 13.16 17.12 10.48
C ASN A 34 13.51 16.20 11.66
N ASN A 35 14.55 15.36 11.49
CA ASN A 35 15.19 14.57 12.56
C ASN A 35 14.22 13.84 13.51
N SER A 36 13.17 13.20 12.94
CA SER A 36 12.20 12.44 13.73
C SER A 36 12.24 10.95 13.40
N ARG A 37 11.81 10.10 14.35
CA ARG A 37 11.61 8.66 14.09
C ARG A 37 10.58 8.40 13.00
N VAL A 38 9.60 9.30 12.83
CA VAL A 38 8.63 9.25 11.74
C VAL A 38 9.35 9.40 10.40
N SER A 39 10.33 10.28 10.33
CA SER A 39 11.13 10.53 9.11
C SER A 39 11.97 9.31 8.74
N GLU A 40 12.51 8.59 9.72
CA GLU A 40 13.21 7.33 9.51
C GLU A 40 12.26 6.23 9.02
N TRP A 41 11.10 6.10 9.67
CA TRP A 41 10.05 5.16 9.26
C TRP A 41 9.56 5.42 7.84
N LEU A 42 9.36 6.68 7.45
CA LEU A 42 8.90 7.03 6.10
C LEU A 42 9.91 6.68 5.00
N LYS A 43 11.19 6.40 5.33
CA LYS A 43 12.18 5.94 4.34
C LYS A 43 11.79 4.59 3.72
N TYR A 44 11.04 3.74 4.42
CA TYR A 44 10.54 2.47 3.86
C TYR A 44 9.53 2.67 2.71
N ALA A 45 8.94 3.86 2.60
CA ALA A 45 8.05 4.24 1.51
C ALA A 45 8.73 5.12 0.45
N SER A 46 10.01 5.49 0.63
CA SER A 46 10.70 6.46 -0.25
C SER A 46 10.72 6.06 -1.73
N LYS A 47 10.82 4.76 -2.03
CA LYS A 47 10.79 4.22 -3.41
C LYS A 47 9.41 4.34 -4.07
N ALA A 48 8.35 4.56 -3.31
CA ALA A 48 7.01 4.74 -3.85
C ALA A 48 6.78 6.14 -4.43
N LYS A 49 7.66 7.11 -4.12
CA LYS A 49 7.53 8.51 -4.58
C LYS A 49 7.47 8.58 -6.10
N ILE A 50 6.36 9.09 -6.62
CA ILE A 50 6.22 9.44 -8.03
C ILE A 50 6.51 10.93 -8.21
N LYS A 51 7.49 11.22 -9.06
CA LYS A 51 7.70 12.57 -9.59
C LYS A 51 6.72 12.77 -10.75
N ASN A 52 6.08 13.92 -10.81
CA ASN A 52 5.24 14.25 -11.95
C ASN A 52 6.14 14.58 -13.14
N ASN A 53 5.91 13.94 -14.29
CA ASN A 53 6.82 14.05 -15.46
C ASN A 53 6.85 15.45 -16.08
N ASN A 54 5.93 16.33 -15.69
CA ASN A 54 5.77 17.67 -16.26
C ASN A 54 6.35 18.80 -15.40
N GLY A 55 7.05 18.49 -14.30
CA GLY A 55 7.59 19.51 -13.38
C GLY A 55 6.57 20.08 -12.39
N ASP A 56 5.34 19.56 -12.40
CA ASP A 56 4.28 19.90 -11.45
C ASP A 56 4.51 19.28 -10.06
N ALA A 57 3.73 19.75 -9.09
CA ALA A 57 3.70 19.23 -7.73
C ALA A 57 3.60 17.68 -7.73
N PRO A 58 4.34 17.01 -6.83
CA PRO A 58 4.38 15.55 -6.82
C PRO A 58 3.01 14.92 -6.54
N ASP A 59 2.74 13.82 -7.24
CA ASP A 59 1.42 13.15 -7.23
C ASP A 59 1.27 12.28 -5.98
N ILE A 60 0.53 12.81 -4.99
CA ILE A 60 0.29 12.14 -3.72
C ILE A 60 -0.57 10.89 -3.92
N LEU A 61 -1.61 10.94 -4.75
CA LEU A 61 -2.51 9.80 -4.95
C LEU A 61 -1.75 8.64 -5.61
N GLN A 62 -0.95 8.92 -6.64
CA GLN A 62 -0.13 7.89 -7.27
C GLN A 62 0.97 7.38 -6.35
N THR A 63 1.56 8.25 -5.51
CA THR A 63 2.52 7.81 -4.49
C THR A 63 1.85 6.89 -3.45
N ILE A 64 0.61 7.16 -3.04
CA ILE A 64 -0.15 6.26 -2.15
C ILE A 64 -0.36 4.91 -2.83
N LYS A 65 -0.85 4.90 -4.08
CA LYS A 65 -1.06 3.69 -4.87
C LYS A 65 0.22 2.87 -5.01
N ASN A 66 1.32 3.51 -5.37
CA ASN A 66 2.62 2.85 -5.45
C ASN A 66 3.13 2.35 -4.11
N ASN A 67 2.84 3.05 -3.01
CA ASN A 67 3.23 2.58 -1.70
C ASN A 67 2.48 1.29 -1.32
N ILE A 68 1.18 1.19 -1.65
CA ILE A 68 0.41 -0.05 -1.45
C ILE A 68 1.07 -1.21 -2.21
N LEU A 69 1.44 -1.01 -3.48
CA LEU A 69 2.13 -2.03 -4.27
C LEU A 69 3.49 -2.40 -3.67
N LEU A 70 4.31 -1.40 -3.33
CA LEU A 70 5.62 -1.59 -2.71
C LEU A 70 5.54 -2.37 -1.40
N GLN A 71 4.56 -2.07 -0.55
CA GLN A 71 4.41 -2.79 0.72
C GLN A 71 3.92 -4.23 0.49
N ALA A 72 3.05 -4.46 -0.51
CA ALA A 72 2.67 -5.82 -0.90
C ALA A 72 3.88 -6.63 -1.41
N GLU A 73 4.77 -6.01 -2.19
CA GLU A 73 6.04 -6.63 -2.61
C GLU A 73 6.96 -6.92 -1.42
N HIS A 74 7.06 -6.00 -0.45
CA HIS A 74 7.85 -6.23 0.76
C HIS A 74 7.36 -7.44 1.55
N LEU A 75 6.05 -7.75 1.57
CA LEU A 75 5.55 -8.96 2.24
C LEU A 75 6.18 -10.23 1.66
N LEU A 76 6.47 -10.26 0.36
CA LEU A 76 7.11 -11.40 -0.30
C LEU A 76 8.58 -11.57 0.10
N THR A 77 9.18 -10.62 0.82
CA THR A 77 10.55 -10.77 1.35
C THR A 77 10.61 -11.72 2.56
N PHE A 78 9.48 -11.98 3.22
CA PHE A 78 9.40 -12.92 4.33
C PHE A 78 9.21 -14.36 3.86
N ASP A 79 10.05 -15.27 4.36
CA ASP A 79 10.03 -16.69 3.98
C ASP A 79 8.67 -17.32 4.27
N PHE A 80 8.11 -17.05 5.46
CA PHE A 80 6.81 -17.59 5.88
C PHE A 80 5.63 -17.07 5.03
N ILE A 81 5.81 -16.00 4.25
CA ILE A 81 4.80 -15.58 3.26
C ILE A 81 4.97 -16.40 1.98
N ARG A 82 6.21 -16.52 1.47
CA ARG A 82 6.49 -17.25 0.22
C ARG A 82 6.17 -18.73 0.33
N GLU A 83 6.48 -19.36 1.47
CA GLU A 83 6.18 -20.76 1.77
C GLU A 83 4.68 -21.07 1.72
N ASN A 84 3.83 -20.08 2.02
CA ASN A 84 2.39 -20.21 2.07
C ASN A 84 1.66 -19.67 0.81
N SER A 85 2.40 -19.28 -0.24
CA SER A 85 1.88 -18.65 -1.46
C SER A 85 0.81 -19.46 -2.21
N ASN A 86 0.73 -20.78 -2.00
CA ASN A 86 -0.29 -21.63 -2.62
C ASN A 86 -1.70 -21.48 -2.00
N HIS A 87 -1.81 -20.92 -0.79
CA HIS A 87 -3.07 -20.81 -0.06
C HIS A 87 -3.27 -19.46 0.65
N LEU A 88 -2.34 -18.52 0.45
CA LEU A 88 -2.34 -17.18 1.00
C LEU A 88 -2.38 -16.16 -0.14
N GLU A 89 -3.41 -15.32 -0.16
CA GLU A 89 -3.56 -14.25 -1.15
C GLU A 89 -3.27 -12.88 -0.53
N ILE A 90 -2.54 -12.04 -1.28
CA ILE A 90 -2.23 -10.66 -0.88
C ILE A 90 -3.00 -9.69 -1.77
N HIS A 91 -3.94 -8.98 -1.15
CA HIS A 91 -4.79 -7.98 -1.78
C HIS A 91 -4.23 -6.58 -1.57
N LYS A 92 -4.36 -5.74 -2.59
CA LYS A 92 -3.88 -4.35 -2.62
C LYS A 92 -5.06 -3.41 -2.73
N TRP A 93 -5.43 -2.75 -1.64
CA TRP A 93 -6.64 -1.94 -1.55
C TRP A 93 -6.31 -0.46 -1.31
N LEU A 94 -7.13 0.39 -1.90
CA LEU A 94 -7.16 1.83 -1.69
C LEU A 94 -8.54 2.20 -1.17
N TYR A 95 -8.60 2.71 0.05
CA TYR A 95 -9.81 3.26 0.66
C TYR A 95 -9.89 4.78 0.42
N ASP A 96 -10.99 5.24 -0.16
CA ASP A 96 -11.25 6.67 -0.24
C ASP A 96 -11.90 7.16 1.07
N MET A 97 -11.17 8.00 1.83
CA MET A 97 -11.66 8.54 3.11
C MET A 97 -12.81 9.54 2.97
N HIS A 98 -13.00 10.12 1.78
CA HIS A 98 -14.05 11.11 1.53
C HIS A 98 -15.35 10.44 1.09
N THR A 99 -15.28 9.43 0.21
CA THR A 99 -16.46 8.76 -0.34
C THR A 99 -16.80 7.45 0.36
N GLY A 100 -15.83 6.84 1.05
CA GLY A 100 -15.96 5.49 1.63
C GLY A 100 -15.88 4.38 0.58
N GLU A 101 -15.49 4.69 -0.65
CA GLU A 101 -15.27 3.71 -1.71
C GLU A 101 -13.97 2.93 -1.47
N ILE A 102 -13.93 1.71 -2.00
CA ILE A 102 -12.72 0.89 -2.00
C ILE A 102 -12.40 0.54 -3.43
N SER A 103 -11.16 0.78 -3.84
CA SER A 103 -10.61 0.22 -5.08
C SER A 103 -9.57 -0.85 -4.75
N TYR A 104 -9.47 -1.89 -5.57
CA TYR A 104 -8.42 -2.89 -5.47
C TYR A 104 -7.54 -2.88 -6.73
N TYR A 105 -6.29 -3.29 -6.60
CA TYR A 105 -5.39 -3.48 -7.73
C TYR A 105 -5.54 -4.90 -8.29
N GLU A 106 -5.91 -5.01 -9.57
CA GLU A 106 -5.96 -6.27 -10.30
C GLU A 106 -4.66 -6.48 -11.07
N ASP A 107 -3.87 -7.48 -10.66
CA ASP A 107 -2.55 -7.76 -11.24
C ASP A 107 -2.64 -8.14 -12.72
N LYS A 108 -3.70 -8.83 -13.15
CA LYS A 108 -3.83 -9.29 -14.55
C LYS A 108 -3.94 -8.15 -15.54
N VAL A 109 -4.68 -7.09 -15.18
CA VAL A 109 -4.86 -5.91 -16.03
C VAL A 109 -4.01 -4.72 -15.59
N ARG A 110 -3.24 -4.89 -14.51
CA ARG A 110 -2.34 -3.90 -13.91
C ARG A 110 -3.03 -2.56 -13.64
N ASN A 111 -4.28 -2.61 -13.18
CA ASN A 111 -5.12 -1.43 -12.99
C ASN A 111 -5.87 -1.46 -11.66
N TRP A 112 -6.27 -0.28 -11.19
CA TRP A 112 -7.16 -0.12 -10.04
C TRP A 112 -8.62 -0.21 -10.48
N ILE A 113 -9.40 -1.05 -9.81
CA ILE A 113 -10.82 -1.28 -10.06
C ILE A 113 -11.59 -0.91 -8.79
N THR A 114 -12.60 -0.05 -8.90
CA THR A 114 -13.49 0.27 -7.78
C THR A 114 -14.43 -0.90 -7.54
N LEU A 115 -14.55 -1.32 -6.27
CA LEU A 115 -15.51 -2.32 -5.86
C LEU A 115 -16.92 -1.74 -6.00
N ASP A 116 -17.68 -2.28 -6.95
CA ASP A 116 -19.11 -2.05 -7.00
C ASP A 116 -19.75 -2.66 -5.75
N ARG A 117 -20.34 -1.81 -4.91
CA ARG A 117 -21.28 -2.27 -3.89
C ARG A 117 -22.53 -2.73 -4.63
N LYS A 118 -22.59 -4.00 -5.04
CA LYS A 118 -23.89 -4.60 -5.34
C LYS A 118 -24.67 -4.64 -4.04
N GLU A 119 -25.79 -3.92 -4.02
CA GLU A 119 -26.81 -3.96 -2.97
C GLU A 119 -27.32 -5.39 -2.73
#